data_AF-A0A8H4Q8D0-F1
#
_entry.id   AF-A0A8H4Q8D0-F1
#
_cell.length_a   1.000
_cell.length_b   1.000
_cell.length_c   1.000
_cell.angle_alpha   90.00
_cell.angle_beta   90.00
_cell.angle_gamma   90.00
#
_symmetry.space_group_name_H-M   'P 1'
#
loop_
_entity.id
_entity.type
_entity.pdbx_description
1 polymer ?
#
loop_
_entity_poly.entity_id
_entity_poly.type
_entity_poly.pdbx_seq_one_letter_code
_entity_poly.pdbx_strand_id
1 'polypeptide(L)'
;MVVTPDLAAAKANLTALLLRADPESLSRAAAAEFLELLDNTLDKCSRPNVQKCKNWILANVVPSDERAFALGRYLVALSESMEKDFDRPSVRRRRLHVLYIASDVLHHAVICRDDQHLSRAWEGHLPAMIATASTFEKYPKHLRKVRALIDLWEEKRYLYADVILKLRDSFTRASDKESGTRIQMSSAALELAKEAPFLIPSVHGEASVPWNDLPAATWLPQLKPGSTQLMSRNLVRPVQLKSGVAPQPLVQVVKDTLQEAKTLYVKDHLRDRTSIDFNLMGETQAQPGTRETATYWGWTPKLCRRVKQGQHCVETLPQNMGPSRSPFKIHIPIRDKPQPHPTPKPKPQPQPPSAPDRPQHRQQLQTTKPSPSRAQKSLV
;
A
#
# COMPACT_ATOMS: atom_id res chain seq x y z
N MET A 1 9.88 9.78 -7.07
CA MET A 1 8.72 10.01 -6.16
C MET A 1 7.86 8.76 -6.19
N VAL A 2 7.45 8.20 -5.05
CA VAL A 2 6.52 7.05 -5.03
C VAL A 2 5.10 7.63 -5.04
N VAL A 3 4.25 7.15 -5.94
CA VAL A 3 2.85 7.58 -5.96
C VAL A 3 2.13 6.87 -4.81
N THR A 4 1.95 7.56 -3.70
CA THR A 4 1.11 7.08 -2.58
C THR A 4 -0.37 7.40 -2.88
N PRO A 5 -1.32 6.62 -2.34
CA PRO A 5 -2.75 6.90 -2.52
C PRO A 5 -3.13 8.30 -2.03
N ASP A 6 -2.54 8.75 -0.92
CA ASP A 6 -2.77 10.09 -0.36
C ASP A 6 -2.23 11.20 -1.26
N LEU A 7 -1.03 11.01 -1.84
CA LEU A 7 -0.48 11.95 -2.81
C LEU A 7 -1.35 12.04 -4.06
N ALA A 8 -1.82 10.90 -4.57
CA ALA A 8 -2.70 10.84 -5.74
C ALA A 8 -4.03 11.56 -5.46
N ALA A 9 -4.64 11.31 -4.30
CA ALA A 9 -5.88 11.95 -3.88
C ALA A 9 -5.71 13.46 -3.69
N ALA A 10 -4.65 13.91 -3.00
CA ALA A 10 -4.38 15.33 -2.79
C ALA A 10 -4.08 16.07 -4.10
N LYS A 11 -3.30 15.45 -5.01
CA LYS A 11 -3.04 15.99 -6.34
C LYS A 11 -4.31 16.10 -7.17
N ALA A 12 -5.17 15.07 -7.15
CA ALA A 12 -6.44 15.07 -7.86
C ALA A 12 -7.37 16.17 -7.34
N ASN A 13 -7.46 16.32 -6.01
CA ASN A 13 -8.26 17.36 -5.37
C ASN A 13 -7.78 18.77 -5.74
N LEU A 14 -6.47 19.04 -5.62
CA LEU A 14 -5.88 20.32 -6.02
C LEU A 14 -6.16 20.61 -7.50
N THR A 15 -5.94 19.64 -8.38
CA THR A 15 -6.17 19.81 -9.82
C THR A 15 -7.65 20.10 -10.10
N ALA A 16 -8.58 19.40 -9.46
CA ALA A 16 -10.01 19.63 -9.62
C ALA A 16 -10.42 21.06 -9.19
N LEU A 17 -9.87 21.56 -8.08
CA LEU A 17 -10.16 22.92 -7.59
C LEU A 17 -9.55 24.02 -8.46
N LEU A 18 -8.39 23.77 -9.07
CA LEU A 18 -7.79 24.69 -10.05
C LEU A 18 -8.63 24.80 -11.33
N LEU A 19 -9.27 23.71 -11.75
CA LEU A 19 -10.16 23.69 -12.92
C LEU A 19 -11.54 24.32 -12.63
N ARG A 20 -11.94 24.41 -11.37
CA ARG A 20 -13.20 25.04 -10.96
C ARG A 20 -13.10 26.56 -11.12
N ALA A 21 -14.21 27.21 -11.50
CA ALA A 21 -14.29 28.67 -11.56
C ALA A 21 -14.36 29.26 -10.14
N ASP A 22 -13.19 29.48 -9.52
CA ASP A 22 -13.06 30.05 -8.18
C ASP A 22 -11.60 30.49 -7.90
N PRO A 23 -11.20 31.74 -8.16
CA PRO A 23 -11.98 32.86 -8.74
C PRO A 23 -12.17 32.76 -10.26
N GLU A 24 -11.18 32.22 -10.99
CA GLU A 24 -11.24 31.95 -12.43
C GLU A 24 -10.81 30.51 -12.71
N SER A 25 -11.45 29.84 -13.66
CA SER A 25 -11.10 28.48 -14.05
C SER A 25 -9.77 28.45 -14.79
N LEU A 26 -8.85 27.60 -14.35
CA LEU A 26 -7.58 27.39 -15.06
C LEU A 26 -7.69 26.23 -16.04
N SER A 27 -6.83 26.23 -17.06
CA SER A 27 -6.74 25.10 -17.97
C SER A 27 -6.00 23.92 -17.33
N ARG A 28 -6.26 22.71 -17.82
CA ARG A 28 -5.51 21.51 -17.40
C ARG A 28 -4.01 21.65 -17.69
N ALA A 29 -3.65 22.35 -18.76
CA ALA A 29 -2.27 22.65 -19.11
C ALA A 29 -1.61 23.54 -18.04
N ALA A 30 -2.27 24.62 -17.63
CA ALA A 30 -1.74 25.52 -16.59
C ALA A 30 -1.55 24.80 -15.24
N ALA A 31 -2.47 23.90 -14.87
CA ALA A 31 -2.32 23.07 -13.67
C ALA A 31 -1.14 22.10 -13.78
N ALA A 32 -0.92 21.49 -14.95
CA ALA A 32 0.22 20.60 -15.18
C ALA A 32 1.56 21.36 -15.16
N GLU A 33 1.61 22.53 -15.80
CA GLU A 33 2.77 23.44 -15.78
C GLU A 33 3.15 23.85 -14.35
N PHE A 34 2.16 24.12 -13.49
CA PHE A 34 2.43 24.41 -12.08
C PHE A 34 3.07 23.23 -11.34
N LEU A 35 2.55 22.02 -11.53
CA LEU A 35 3.11 20.84 -10.88
C LEU A 35 4.55 20.58 -11.33
N GLU A 36 4.84 20.78 -12.62
CA GLU A 36 6.20 20.70 -13.16
C GLU A 36 7.09 21.82 -12.60
N LEU A 37 6.58 23.04 -12.50
CA LEU A 37 7.28 24.18 -11.89
C LEU A 37 7.62 23.90 -10.42
N LEU A 38 6.70 23.29 -9.67
CA LEU A 38 6.92 22.88 -8.30
C LEU A 38 8.03 21.83 -8.22
N ASP A 39 7.95 20.75 -9.00
CA ASP A 39 8.99 19.70 -9.02
C ASP A 39 10.36 20.26 -9.40
N ASN A 40 10.43 21.13 -10.42
CA ASN A 40 11.65 21.84 -10.81
C ASN A 40 12.22 22.71 -9.69
N THR A 41 11.36 23.35 -8.89
CA THR A 41 11.77 24.17 -7.75
C THR A 41 12.27 23.31 -6.59
N LEU A 42 11.66 22.15 -6.37
CA LEU A 42 12.11 21.18 -5.36
C LEU A 42 13.45 20.55 -5.75
N ASP A 43 13.70 20.33 -7.04
CA ASP A 43 14.96 19.77 -7.53
C ASP A 43 16.07 20.81 -7.59
N LYS A 44 15.72 22.04 -7.98
CA LYS A 44 16.64 23.18 -8.07
C LYS A 44 16.03 24.38 -7.36
N CYS A 45 16.25 24.46 -6.05
CA CYS A 45 15.83 25.58 -5.22
C CYS A 45 16.72 26.80 -5.45
N SER A 46 16.53 27.43 -6.61
CA SER A 46 17.19 28.65 -7.03
C SER A 46 16.21 29.82 -6.90
N ARG A 47 16.75 31.03 -6.70
CA ARG A 47 15.94 32.27 -6.63
C ARG A 47 14.93 32.38 -7.78
N PRO A 48 15.29 32.21 -9.08
CA PRO A 48 14.31 32.34 -10.16
C PRO A 48 13.19 31.28 -10.10
N ASN A 49 13.50 30.03 -9.74
CA ASN A 49 12.48 28.98 -9.64
C ASN A 49 11.50 29.26 -8.50
N VAL A 50 12.03 29.62 -7.32
CA VAL A 50 11.20 29.96 -6.15
C VAL A 50 10.31 31.17 -6.45
N GLN A 51 10.85 32.22 -7.08
CA GLN A 51 10.05 33.40 -7.45
C GLN A 51 8.94 33.07 -8.46
N LYS A 52 9.23 32.27 -9.49
CA LYS A 52 8.20 31.82 -10.45
C LYS A 52 7.11 31.01 -9.76
N CYS A 53 7.50 30.05 -8.92
CA CYS A 53 6.56 29.19 -8.18
C CYS A 53 5.70 30.03 -7.23
N LYS A 54 6.31 30.91 -6.43
CA LYS A 54 5.61 31.85 -5.54
C LYS A 54 4.61 32.71 -6.31
N ASN A 55 5.05 33.38 -7.38
CA ASN A 55 4.19 34.29 -8.14
C ASN A 55 2.98 33.56 -8.73
N TRP A 56 3.18 32.30 -9.18
CA TRP A 56 2.08 31.48 -9.65
C TRP A 56 1.08 31.16 -8.53
N ILE A 57 1.56 30.76 -7.35
CA ILE A 57 0.72 30.47 -6.18
C ILE A 57 -0.05 31.72 -5.75
N LEU A 58 0.61 32.87 -5.69
CA LEU A 58 0.02 34.15 -5.30
C LEU A 58 -1.07 34.65 -6.26
N ALA A 59 -1.00 34.27 -7.54
CA ALA A 59 -1.97 34.68 -8.56
C ALA A 59 -3.16 33.70 -8.65
N ASN A 60 -2.91 32.40 -8.50
CA ASN A 60 -3.88 31.37 -8.87
C ASN A 60 -4.49 30.60 -7.68
N VAL A 61 -3.78 30.57 -6.55
CA VAL A 61 -4.14 29.76 -5.38
C VAL A 61 -4.60 30.64 -4.24
N VAL A 62 -3.79 31.65 -3.88
CA VAL A 62 -4.05 32.55 -2.75
C VAL A 62 -5.41 33.27 -2.83
N PRO A 63 -5.96 33.64 -4.00
CA PRO A 63 -7.30 34.24 -4.01
C PRO A 63 -8.47 33.36 -3.55
N SER A 64 -8.28 32.04 -3.39
CA SER A 64 -9.36 31.10 -2.99
C SER A 64 -8.93 30.24 -1.79
N ASP A 65 -9.73 30.26 -0.72
CA ASP A 65 -9.49 29.50 0.50
C ASP A 65 -9.42 27.98 0.24
N GLU A 66 -10.30 27.47 -0.63
CA GLU A 66 -10.32 26.04 -0.97
C GLU A 66 -9.05 25.62 -1.72
N ARG A 67 -8.59 26.46 -2.67
CA ARG A 67 -7.34 26.22 -3.39
C ARG A 67 -6.14 26.30 -2.45
N ALA A 68 -6.11 27.30 -1.57
CA ALA A 68 -5.06 27.47 -0.57
C ALA A 68 -4.97 26.25 0.36
N PHE A 69 -6.10 25.79 0.91
CA PHE A 69 -6.18 24.60 1.74
C PHE A 69 -5.72 23.34 0.98
N ALA A 70 -6.22 23.15 -0.24
CA ALA A 70 -5.84 22.01 -1.07
C ALA A 70 -4.35 21.98 -1.42
N LEU A 71 -3.73 23.14 -1.67
CA LEU A 71 -2.29 23.24 -1.88
C LEU A 71 -1.53 22.85 -0.60
N GLY A 72 -1.96 23.34 0.58
CA GLY A 72 -1.36 22.97 1.86
C GLY A 72 -1.38 21.45 2.08
N ARG A 73 -2.53 20.82 1.86
CA ARG A 73 -2.68 19.35 1.94
C ARG A 73 -1.80 18.61 0.93
N TYR A 74 -1.74 19.09 -0.31
CA TYR A 74 -0.90 18.51 -1.35
C TYR A 74 0.59 18.59 -0.99
N LEU A 75 1.07 19.73 -0.48
CA LEU A 75 2.47 19.91 -0.06
C LEU A 75 2.85 18.97 1.09
N VAL A 76 1.94 18.70 2.04
CA VAL A 76 2.15 17.70 3.09
C VAL A 76 2.31 16.31 2.47
N ALA A 77 1.33 15.84 1.70
CA ALA A 77 1.37 14.51 1.08
C ALA A 77 2.58 14.34 0.13
N LEU A 78 2.93 15.41 -0.58
CA LEU A 78 4.12 15.49 -1.42
C LEU A 78 5.38 15.29 -0.58
N SER A 79 5.53 15.98 0.55
CA SER A 79 6.69 15.85 1.43
C SER A 79 6.82 14.45 2.03
N GLU A 80 5.69 13.81 2.37
CA GLU A 80 5.63 12.46 2.95
C GLU A 80 6.00 11.38 1.93
N SER A 81 5.52 11.49 0.70
CA SER A 81 5.80 10.55 -0.41
C SER A 81 7.27 10.44 -0.83
N MET A 82 8.12 11.35 -0.34
CA MET A 82 9.53 11.36 -0.66
C MET A 82 10.26 10.32 0.21
N GLU A 83 10.57 9.16 -0.37
CA GLU A 83 11.17 8.03 0.36
C GLU A 83 12.63 7.74 0.00
N LYS A 84 13.08 8.13 -1.19
CA LYS A 84 14.36 7.68 -1.76
C LYS A 84 15.38 8.82 -1.83
N ASP A 85 16.48 8.67 -1.10
CA ASP A 85 17.65 9.59 -1.11
C ASP A 85 18.59 9.39 -2.32
N PHE A 86 18.22 8.55 -3.27
CA PHE A 86 19.07 8.20 -4.42
C PHE A 86 19.14 9.29 -5.50
N ASP A 87 18.13 10.17 -5.56
CA ASP A 87 18.09 11.29 -6.51
C ASP A 87 18.69 12.56 -5.90
N ARG A 88 19.36 13.37 -6.74
CA ARG A 88 19.82 14.71 -6.35
C ARG A 88 18.74 15.73 -6.72
N PRO A 89 18.26 16.55 -5.77
CA PRO A 89 18.72 16.67 -4.38
C PRO A 89 18.07 15.65 -3.44
N SER A 90 18.82 15.26 -2.39
CA SER A 90 18.36 14.34 -1.33
C SER A 90 16.97 14.70 -0.80
N VAL A 91 16.20 13.72 -0.32
CA VAL A 91 14.85 13.89 0.25
C VAL A 91 14.83 15.00 1.30
N ARG A 92 15.81 14.99 2.21
CA ARG A 92 15.99 16.02 3.23
C ARG A 92 16.01 17.44 2.65
N ARG A 93 16.72 17.65 1.54
CA ARG A 93 16.79 18.96 0.87
C ARG A 93 15.46 19.29 0.20
N ARG A 94 14.83 18.36 -0.52
CA ARG A 94 13.51 18.59 -1.14
C ARG A 94 12.45 18.98 -0.09
N ARG A 95 12.39 18.30 1.05
CA ARG A 95 11.48 18.66 2.16
C ARG A 95 11.76 20.04 2.74
N LEU A 96 13.02 20.47 2.81
CA LEU A 96 13.37 21.85 3.19
C LEU A 96 12.94 22.87 2.11
N HIS A 97 13.05 22.51 0.83
CA HIS A 97 12.63 23.38 -0.27
C HIS A 97 11.12 23.60 -0.26
N VAL A 98 10.31 22.59 0.12
CA VAL A 98 8.87 22.77 0.38
C VAL A 98 8.63 23.88 1.40
N LEU A 99 9.35 23.85 2.54
CA LEU A 99 9.24 24.88 3.57
C LEU A 99 9.68 26.27 3.09
N TYR A 100 10.69 26.35 2.22
CA TYR A 100 11.12 27.63 1.65
C TYR A 100 10.07 28.24 0.73
N ILE A 101 9.42 27.43 -0.12
CA ILE A 101 8.31 27.88 -0.95
C ILE A 101 7.16 28.36 -0.04
N ALA A 102 6.77 27.56 0.95
CA ALA A 102 5.72 27.94 1.90
C ALA A 102 6.05 29.25 2.62
N SER A 103 7.31 29.42 3.08
CA SER A 103 7.77 30.64 3.75
C SER A 103 7.71 31.87 2.85
N ASP A 104 8.10 31.76 1.57
CA ASP A 104 8.11 32.91 0.65
C ASP A 104 6.68 33.33 0.26
N VAL A 105 5.77 32.36 0.10
CA VAL A 105 4.35 32.63 -0.15
C VAL A 105 3.70 33.25 1.10
N LEU A 106 3.94 32.72 2.30
CA LEU A 106 3.42 33.28 3.55
C LEU A 106 3.93 34.71 3.79
N HIS A 107 5.22 34.95 3.59
CA HIS A 107 5.79 36.30 3.70
C HIS A 107 5.05 37.28 2.78
N HIS A 108 4.84 36.91 1.51
CA HIS A 108 4.21 37.82 0.57
C HIS A 108 2.70 37.98 0.81
N ALA A 109 1.99 36.93 1.21
CA ALA A 109 0.57 37.04 1.53
C ALA A 109 0.36 37.89 2.79
N VAL A 110 1.06 37.56 3.87
CA VAL A 110 0.82 38.17 5.18
C VAL A 110 1.50 39.53 5.33
N ILE A 111 2.78 39.67 4.95
CA ILE A 111 3.50 40.94 5.14
C ILE A 111 3.26 41.91 4.00
N CYS A 112 3.30 41.43 2.76
CA CYS A 112 3.23 42.34 1.61
C CYS A 112 1.79 42.67 1.19
N ARG A 113 0.81 41.79 1.44
CA ARG A 113 -0.59 42.00 1.07
C ARG A 113 -1.54 42.17 2.27
N ASP A 114 -1.03 42.03 3.50
CA ASP A 114 -1.82 42.04 4.74
C ASP A 114 -2.98 41.02 4.74
N ASP A 115 -2.74 39.87 4.09
CA ASP A 115 -3.77 38.87 3.87
C ASP A 115 -3.54 37.63 4.74
N GLN A 116 -4.43 37.47 5.71
CA GLN A 116 -4.36 36.42 6.75
C GLN A 116 -5.16 35.17 6.38
N HIS A 117 -5.87 35.10 5.26
CA HIS A 117 -6.63 33.89 4.93
C HIS A 117 -5.67 32.70 4.68
N LEU A 118 -4.51 32.95 4.05
CA LEU A 118 -3.54 31.90 3.75
C LEU A 118 -2.96 31.28 5.02
N SER A 119 -2.67 32.12 6.03
CA SER A 119 -2.15 31.64 7.32
C SER A 119 -3.16 30.73 8.03
N ARG A 120 -4.46 31.08 7.96
CA ARG A 120 -5.55 30.24 8.48
C ARG A 120 -5.72 28.94 7.68
N ALA A 121 -5.70 29.00 6.35
CA ALA A 121 -5.84 27.83 5.49
C ALA A 121 -4.70 26.82 5.70
N TRP A 122 -3.50 27.29 6.05
CA TRP A 122 -2.32 26.44 6.24
C TRP A 122 -2.04 26.06 7.69
N GLU A 123 -2.73 26.65 8.67
CA GLU A 123 -2.53 26.36 10.09
C GLU A 123 -2.51 24.86 10.40
N GLY A 124 -3.47 24.10 9.83
CA GLY A 124 -3.56 22.65 10.04
C GLY A 124 -2.50 21.83 9.30
N HIS A 125 -1.78 22.41 8.35
CA HIS A 125 -0.83 21.70 7.47
C HIS A 125 0.63 21.98 7.80
N LEU A 126 0.95 23.19 8.27
CA LEU A 126 2.32 23.58 8.62
C LEU A 126 2.98 22.68 9.67
N PRO A 127 2.30 22.24 10.75
CA PRO A 127 2.88 21.32 11.72
C PRO A 127 3.35 20.01 11.09
N ALA A 128 2.55 19.45 10.16
CA ALA A 128 2.92 18.23 9.44
C ALA A 128 4.12 18.45 8.50
N MET A 129 4.18 19.58 7.78
CA MET A 129 5.35 19.92 6.95
C MET A 129 6.63 20.07 7.78
N ILE A 130 6.53 20.69 8.97
CA ILE A 130 7.66 20.82 9.91
C ILE A 130 8.08 19.45 10.41
N ALA A 131 7.13 18.59 10.79
CA ALA A 131 7.42 17.24 11.25
C ALA A 131 8.17 16.44 10.17
N THR A 132 7.67 16.41 8.93
CA THR A 132 8.30 15.66 7.83
C THR A 132 9.71 16.16 7.52
N ALA A 133 9.92 17.48 7.57
CA ALA A 133 11.23 18.10 7.40
C ALA A 133 12.16 17.86 8.60
N SER A 134 11.66 17.56 9.80
CA SER A 134 12.47 17.45 11.03
C SER A 134 12.89 16.01 11.37
N THR A 135 12.41 15.00 10.64
CA THR A 135 12.79 13.58 10.79
C THR A 135 14.28 13.23 10.63
N PHE A 136 15.13 14.21 10.29
CA PHE A 136 16.55 14.03 9.95
C PHE A 136 17.50 14.37 11.10
N GLU A 137 17.37 13.66 12.22
CA GLU A 137 18.10 13.89 13.47
C GLU A 137 19.63 13.94 13.32
N LYS A 138 20.17 13.07 12.46
CA LYS A 138 21.63 12.95 12.22
C LYS A 138 22.23 14.20 11.56
N TYR A 139 21.42 15.21 11.24
CA TYR A 139 21.82 16.38 10.48
C TYR A 139 21.48 17.70 11.20
N PRO A 140 22.26 18.09 12.21
CA PRO A 140 21.96 19.26 13.06
C PRO A 140 21.97 20.59 12.29
N LYS A 141 22.74 20.69 11.19
CA LYS A 141 22.71 21.89 10.32
C LYS A 141 21.36 22.04 9.61
N HIS A 142 20.70 20.93 9.28
CA HIS A 142 19.38 20.93 8.65
C HIS A 142 18.30 21.32 9.66
N LEU A 143 18.32 20.68 10.83
CA LEU A 143 17.40 21.02 11.92
C LEU A 143 17.50 22.48 12.36
N ARG A 144 18.72 23.04 12.41
CA ARG A 144 18.93 24.47 12.65
C ARG A 144 18.22 25.37 11.64
N LYS A 145 18.17 24.99 10.36
CA LYS A 145 17.45 25.76 9.33
C LYS A 145 15.95 25.70 9.54
N VAL A 146 15.41 24.52 9.88
CA VAL A 146 13.98 24.37 10.16
C VAL A 146 13.59 25.18 11.39
N ARG A 147 14.38 25.12 12.47
CA ARG A 147 14.18 25.94 13.67
C ARG A 147 14.25 27.43 13.38
N ALA A 148 15.26 27.87 12.62
CA ALA A 148 15.39 29.27 12.23
C ALA A 148 14.20 29.77 11.38
N LEU A 149 13.56 28.91 10.59
CA LEU A 149 12.33 29.28 9.89
C LEU A 149 11.16 29.50 10.87
N ILE A 150 11.01 28.64 11.89
CA ILE A 150 9.97 28.80 12.92
C ILE A 150 10.20 30.12 13.68
N ASP A 151 11.44 30.39 14.08
CA ASP A 151 11.81 31.62 14.79
C ASP A 151 11.57 32.86 13.91
N LEU A 152 11.88 32.78 12.60
CA LEU A 152 11.57 33.83 11.63
C LEU A 152 10.06 34.10 11.51
N TRP A 153 9.26 33.04 11.47
CA TRP A 153 7.80 33.15 11.35
C TRP A 153 7.16 33.75 12.60
N GLU A 154 7.73 33.49 13.78
CA GLU A 154 7.34 34.14 15.04
C GLU A 154 7.77 35.60 15.07
N GLU A 155 9.04 35.91 14.77
CA GLU A 155 9.59 37.27 14.79
C GLU A 155 8.82 38.20 13.86
N LYS A 156 8.54 37.74 12.64
CA LYS A 156 7.81 38.52 11.63
C LYS A 156 6.30 38.39 11.74
N ARG A 157 5.78 37.62 12.72
CA ARG A 157 4.34 37.41 12.97
C ARG A 157 3.58 36.93 11.73
N TYR A 158 4.14 35.96 11.00
CA TYR A 158 3.43 35.32 9.88
C TYR A 158 2.24 34.48 10.35
N LEU A 159 2.34 33.96 11.59
CA LEU A 159 1.41 33.02 12.18
C LEU A 159 1.07 33.46 13.61
N TYR A 160 -0.10 33.04 14.10
CA TYR A 160 -0.51 33.25 15.49
C TYR A 160 0.36 32.43 16.46
N ALA A 161 0.48 32.91 17.70
CA ALA A 161 1.37 32.33 18.71
C ALA A 161 1.02 30.87 19.05
N ASP A 162 -0.27 30.50 19.03
CA ASP A 162 -0.73 29.14 19.25
C ASP A 162 -0.27 28.18 18.14
N VAL A 163 -0.26 28.65 16.88
CA VAL A 163 0.27 27.90 15.75
C VAL A 163 1.78 27.70 15.91
N ILE A 164 2.52 28.74 16.28
CA ILE A 164 3.98 28.64 16.53
C ILE A 164 4.29 27.59 17.61
N LEU A 165 3.49 27.53 18.69
CA LEU A 165 3.64 26.50 19.72
C LEU A 165 3.42 25.09 19.14
N LYS A 166 2.39 24.89 18.30
CA LYS A 166 2.15 23.62 17.59
C LYS A 166 3.33 23.25 16.67
N LEU A 167 3.94 24.23 15.99
CA LEU A 167 5.13 24.00 15.15
C LEU A 167 6.35 23.57 15.96
N ARG A 168 6.60 24.22 17.10
CA ARG A 168 7.71 23.87 18.00
C ARG A 168 7.54 22.48 18.61
N ASP A 169 6.33 22.13 19.04
CA ASP A 169 6.00 20.79 19.53
C ASP A 169 6.21 19.74 18.42
N SER A 170 5.69 20.00 17.21
CA SER A 170 5.87 19.11 16.06
C SER A 170 7.33 18.95 15.65
N PHE A 171 8.12 20.03 15.69
CA PHE A 171 9.56 20.00 15.46
C PHE A 171 10.26 19.10 16.49
N THR A 172 9.97 19.31 17.77
CA THR A 172 10.60 18.58 18.88
C THR A 172 10.29 17.10 18.77
N ARG A 173 9.00 16.75 18.65
CA ARG A 173 8.54 15.35 18.46
C ARG A 173 9.16 14.67 17.24
N ALA A 174 9.30 15.38 16.13
CA ALA A 174 9.87 14.79 14.92
C ALA A 174 11.41 14.74 14.92
N SER A 175 12.06 15.59 15.71
CA SER A 175 13.53 15.61 15.85
C SER A 175 14.06 14.74 16.99
N ASP A 176 13.17 14.28 17.87
CA ASP A 176 13.50 13.43 19.01
C ASP A 176 13.45 11.95 18.64
N LYS A 177 14.53 11.24 18.99
CA LYS A 177 14.69 9.77 18.82
C LYS A 177 13.58 8.94 19.43
N GLU A 178 12.95 9.46 20.48
CA GLU A 178 12.00 8.76 21.35
C GLU A 178 10.54 9.01 20.96
N SER A 179 10.26 10.12 20.28
CA SER A 179 8.89 10.49 19.89
C SER A 179 8.51 9.73 18.63
N GLY A 180 7.89 8.57 18.83
CA GLY A 180 7.53 7.56 17.82
C GLY A 180 6.60 8.01 16.68
N THR A 181 6.90 9.10 15.98
CA THR A 181 6.23 9.55 14.75
C THR A 181 6.86 8.93 13.50
N ARG A 182 7.43 7.72 13.64
CA ARG A 182 7.94 6.92 12.53
C ARG A 182 7.02 5.72 12.38
N ILE A 183 6.39 5.59 11.22
CA ILE A 183 5.71 4.35 10.73
C ILE A 183 6.73 3.19 10.54
N GLN A 184 7.95 3.30 11.08
CA GLN A 184 8.89 2.21 11.23
C GLN A 184 9.18 2.09 12.72
N MET A 185 8.89 0.92 13.28
CA MET A 185 9.18 0.58 14.68
C MET A 185 10.56 1.11 15.09
N SER A 186 10.64 1.71 16.29
CA SER A 186 11.91 2.13 16.86
C SER A 186 12.85 0.93 16.97
N SER A 187 14.17 1.14 16.97
CA SER A 187 15.12 0.02 17.16
C SER A 187 14.84 -0.75 18.44
N ALA A 188 14.42 -0.06 19.50
CA ALA A 188 14.00 -0.68 20.76
C ALA A 188 12.70 -1.48 20.63
N ALA A 189 11.70 -0.99 19.88
CA ALA A 189 10.50 -1.75 19.57
C ALA A 189 10.78 -2.93 18.62
N LEU A 190 11.78 -2.82 17.74
CA LEU A 190 12.31 -3.91 16.92
C LEU A 190 13.03 -4.96 17.77
N GLU A 191 13.84 -4.55 18.75
CA GLU A 191 14.43 -5.49 19.72
C GLU A 191 13.33 -6.15 20.57
N LEU A 192 12.36 -5.38 21.08
CA LEU A 192 11.23 -5.92 21.83
C LEU A 192 10.34 -6.84 20.98
N ALA A 193 10.15 -6.52 19.69
CA ALA A 193 9.42 -7.37 18.75
C ALA A 193 10.22 -8.62 18.33
N LYS A 194 11.57 -8.57 18.34
CA LYS A 194 12.41 -9.77 18.18
C LYS A 194 12.35 -10.67 19.42
N GLU A 195 12.12 -10.09 20.59
CA GLU A 195 11.96 -10.81 21.87
C GLU A 195 10.54 -11.34 22.08
N ALA A 196 9.55 -10.81 21.36
CA ALA A 196 8.17 -11.30 21.42
C ALA A 196 8.08 -12.76 20.93
N PRO A 197 7.29 -13.61 21.60
CA PRO A 197 7.09 -14.99 21.19
C PRO A 197 6.42 -15.05 19.81
N PHE A 198 6.94 -15.90 18.91
CA PHE A 198 6.32 -16.14 17.61
C PHE A 198 4.96 -16.80 17.80
N LEU A 199 3.89 -16.13 17.36
CA LEU A 199 2.52 -16.63 17.44
C LEU A 199 2.07 -17.18 16.09
N ILE A 200 1.46 -18.37 16.12
CA ILE A 200 0.82 -18.98 14.96
C ILE A 200 -0.63 -18.47 14.89
N PRO A 201 -1.07 -17.89 13.76
CA PRO A 201 -2.45 -17.46 13.58
C PRO A 201 -3.38 -18.69 13.52
N SER A 202 -4.66 -18.52 13.87
CA SER A 202 -5.66 -19.61 13.82
C SER A 202 -6.04 -20.05 12.40
N VAL A 203 -5.79 -19.20 11.41
CA VAL A 203 -6.10 -19.44 9.99
C VAL A 203 -4.95 -18.94 9.12
N HIS A 204 -4.61 -19.71 8.10
CA HIS A 204 -3.65 -19.35 7.06
C HIS A 204 -4.34 -19.22 5.69
N GLY A 205 -4.39 -17.99 5.17
CA GLY A 205 -5.16 -17.61 3.98
C GLY A 205 -6.47 -16.88 4.33
N GLU A 206 -7.13 -16.30 3.34
CA GLU A 206 -8.36 -15.52 3.51
C GLU A 206 -9.52 -16.10 2.70
N ALA A 207 -10.72 -16.21 3.29
CA ALA A 207 -11.86 -16.87 2.65
C ALA A 207 -12.52 -16.06 1.53
N SER A 208 -12.30 -14.74 1.49
CA SER A 208 -12.83 -13.81 0.49
C SER A 208 -12.07 -13.88 -0.85
N VAL A 209 -10.88 -14.46 -0.85
CA VAL A 209 -9.93 -14.45 -1.96
C VAL A 209 -10.15 -15.68 -2.85
N PRO A 210 -10.15 -15.53 -4.19
CA PRO A 210 -10.27 -16.67 -5.09
C PRO A 210 -9.08 -17.61 -4.95
N TRP A 211 -9.31 -18.91 -5.16
CA TRP A 211 -8.31 -19.99 -5.01
C TRP A 211 -6.92 -19.74 -5.63
N ASN A 212 -6.83 -19.00 -6.74
CA ASN A 212 -5.59 -18.73 -7.47
C ASN A 212 -4.72 -17.67 -6.78
N ASP A 213 -5.32 -16.84 -5.93
CA ASP A 213 -4.64 -15.78 -5.18
C ASP A 213 -4.41 -16.20 -3.72
N LEU A 214 -4.83 -17.42 -3.34
CA LEU A 214 -4.52 -17.98 -2.02
C LEU A 214 -3.05 -18.39 -1.92
N PRO A 215 -2.43 -18.29 -0.73
CA PRO A 215 -1.04 -18.72 -0.53
C PRO A 215 -0.82 -20.17 -0.95
N ALA A 216 0.32 -20.47 -1.57
CA ALA A 216 0.65 -21.81 -2.06
C ALA A 216 0.58 -22.91 -0.97
N ALA A 217 0.82 -22.55 0.29
CA ALA A 217 0.69 -23.48 1.42
C ALA A 217 -0.75 -24.01 1.62
N THR A 218 -1.77 -23.33 1.09
CA THR A 218 -3.16 -23.82 1.08
C THR A 218 -3.34 -25.08 0.23
N TRP A 219 -2.37 -25.41 -0.61
CA TRP A 219 -2.39 -26.62 -1.45
C TRP A 219 -1.88 -27.85 -0.70
N LEU A 220 -1.12 -27.67 0.39
CA LEU A 220 -0.51 -28.75 1.18
C LEU A 220 -1.49 -29.88 1.58
N PRO A 221 -2.74 -29.60 2.00
CA PRO A 221 -3.68 -30.66 2.37
C PRO A 221 -4.06 -31.61 1.22
N GLN A 222 -3.92 -31.14 -0.03
CA GLN A 222 -4.21 -31.94 -1.22
C GLN A 222 -2.99 -32.72 -1.72
N LEU A 223 -1.78 -32.38 -1.25
CA LEU A 223 -0.54 -33.06 -1.63
C LEU A 223 -0.41 -34.37 -0.86
N LYS A 224 -1.11 -35.39 -1.34
CA LYS A 224 -0.96 -36.75 -0.84
C LYS A 224 0.30 -37.37 -1.45
N PRO A 225 1.21 -37.94 -0.63
CA PRO A 225 2.37 -38.63 -1.16
C PRO A 225 1.98 -39.72 -2.16
N GLY A 226 2.64 -39.74 -3.33
CA GLY A 226 2.46 -40.76 -4.37
C GLY A 226 1.17 -40.63 -5.18
N SER A 227 0.34 -39.61 -4.92
CA SER A 227 -0.88 -39.37 -5.67
C SER A 227 -0.59 -38.60 -6.96
N THR A 228 -1.09 -39.10 -8.08
CA THR A 228 -1.12 -38.40 -9.37
C THR A 228 -2.45 -37.68 -9.62
N GLN A 229 -3.32 -37.64 -8.60
CA GLN A 229 -4.64 -37.01 -8.72
C GLN A 229 -4.48 -35.50 -8.95
N LEU A 230 -5.20 -34.98 -9.93
CA LEU A 230 -5.26 -33.54 -10.18
C LEU A 230 -5.83 -32.82 -8.95
N MET A 231 -5.21 -31.70 -8.58
CA MET A 231 -5.69 -30.86 -7.48
C MET A 231 -7.07 -30.30 -7.82
N SER A 232 -7.99 -30.39 -6.87
CA SER A 232 -9.33 -29.82 -7.03
C SER A 232 -9.34 -28.37 -6.57
N ARG A 233 -9.73 -27.46 -7.46
CA ARG A 233 -9.91 -26.03 -7.17
C ARG A 233 -10.83 -25.79 -5.97
N ASN A 234 -11.89 -26.59 -5.82
CA ASN A 234 -12.88 -26.43 -4.76
C ASN A 234 -12.34 -26.80 -3.36
N LEU A 235 -11.20 -27.52 -3.32
CA LEU A 235 -10.56 -27.94 -2.09
C LEU A 235 -9.39 -27.03 -1.69
N VAL A 236 -9.02 -26.04 -2.54
CA VAL A 236 -8.03 -25.01 -2.22
C VAL A 236 -8.72 -23.94 -1.40
N ARG A 237 -8.53 -23.97 -0.08
CA ARG A 237 -9.18 -23.08 0.89
C ARG A 237 -8.24 -22.74 2.05
N PRO A 238 -8.51 -21.66 2.81
CA PRO A 238 -7.73 -21.32 3.98
C PRO A 238 -7.55 -22.50 4.95
N VAL A 239 -6.34 -22.66 5.48
CA VAL A 239 -5.98 -23.78 6.34
C VAL A 239 -6.15 -23.37 7.80
N GLN A 240 -6.88 -24.18 8.56
CA GLN A 240 -7.00 -23.99 10.00
C GLN A 240 -5.70 -24.44 10.69
N LEU A 241 -5.09 -23.56 11.46
CA LEU A 241 -3.89 -23.85 12.23
C LEU A 241 -4.20 -23.84 13.72
N LYS A 242 -3.37 -24.56 14.50
CA LYS A 242 -3.45 -24.51 15.96
C LYS A 242 -2.87 -23.19 16.43
N SER A 243 -3.76 -22.26 16.80
CA SER A 243 -3.39 -20.96 17.35
C SER A 243 -2.57 -21.11 18.63
N GLY A 244 -1.51 -20.33 18.78
CA GLY A 244 -0.68 -20.33 19.99
C GLY A 244 0.79 -20.05 19.72
N VAL A 245 1.62 -20.26 20.74
CA VAL A 245 3.08 -20.08 20.65
C VAL A 245 3.66 -21.14 19.71
N ALA A 246 4.48 -20.69 18.76
CA ALA A 246 5.11 -21.56 17.78
C ALA A 246 6.09 -22.55 18.44
N PRO A 247 6.14 -23.82 17.99
CA PRO A 247 7.09 -24.79 18.50
C PRO A 247 8.52 -24.37 18.12
N GLN A 248 9.49 -24.63 19.01
CA GLN A 248 10.89 -24.21 18.84
C GLN A 248 11.53 -24.58 17.48
N PRO A 249 11.29 -25.78 16.91
CA PRO A 249 11.83 -26.10 15.58
C PRO A 249 11.34 -25.15 14.47
N LEU A 250 10.07 -24.73 14.53
CA LEU A 250 9.49 -23.81 13.55
C LEU A 250 10.06 -22.40 13.75
N VAL A 251 10.21 -21.97 14.99
CA VAL A 251 10.86 -20.70 15.34
C VAL A 251 12.29 -20.65 14.80
N GLN A 252 13.05 -21.75 14.92
CA GLN A 252 14.40 -21.82 14.41
C GLN A 252 14.45 -21.71 12.89
N VAL A 253 13.57 -22.42 12.17
CA VAL A 253 13.48 -22.32 10.70
C VAL A 253 13.20 -20.88 10.26
N VAL A 254 12.26 -20.20 10.92
CA VAL A 254 11.95 -18.79 10.60
C VAL A 254 13.15 -17.89 10.87
N LYS A 255 13.84 -18.06 12.01
CA LYS A 255 15.04 -17.28 12.34
C LYS A 255 16.16 -17.51 11.33
N ASP A 256 16.40 -18.76 10.94
CA ASP A 256 17.40 -19.12 9.93
C ASP A 256 17.07 -18.49 8.57
N THR A 257 15.81 -18.57 8.13
CA THR A 257 15.37 -17.94 6.87
C THR A 257 15.49 -16.42 6.89
N LEU A 258 15.11 -15.76 8.00
CA LEU A 258 15.28 -14.31 8.15
C LEU A 258 16.75 -13.91 8.17
N GLN A 259 17.61 -14.73 8.76
CA GLN A 259 19.05 -14.50 8.78
C GLN A 259 19.65 -14.66 7.37
N GLU A 260 19.26 -15.70 6.63
CA GLU A 260 19.64 -15.90 5.23
C GLU A 260 19.16 -14.74 4.34
N ALA A 261 17.91 -14.29 4.52
CA ALA A 261 17.41 -13.13 3.79
C ALA A 261 18.24 -11.86 4.06
N LYS A 262 18.72 -11.66 5.29
CA LYS A 262 19.59 -10.52 5.62
C LYS A 262 20.96 -10.64 4.97
N THR A 263 21.54 -11.85 4.89
CA THR A 263 22.85 -12.04 4.24
C THR A 263 22.78 -11.81 2.72
N LEU A 264 21.62 -12.01 2.08
CA LEU A 264 21.40 -11.69 0.66
C LEU A 264 21.69 -10.21 0.32
N TYR A 265 21.47 -9.29 1.25
CA TYR A 265 21.57 -7.84 1.00
C TYR A 265 22.89 -7.21 1.50
N VAL A 266 23.84 -8.00 1.98
CA VAL A 266 25.16 -7.51 2.39
C VAL A 266 26.03 -7.28 1.14
N LYS A 267 26.52 -6.03 0.98
CA LYS A 267 27.21 -5.56 -0.24
C LYS A 267 28.44 -6.39 -0.64
N ASP A 268 29.15 -6.96 0.32
CA ASP A 268 30.36 -7.75 0.04
C ASP A 268 30.05 -9.08 -0.65
N HIS A 269 28.86 -9.66 -0.44
CA HIS A 269 28.44 -10.92 -1.08
C HIS A 269 27.89 -10.76 -2.50
N LEU A 270 27.62 -9.53 -2.97
CA LEU A 270 27.08 -9.32 -4.31
C LEU A 270 28.14 -9.47 -5.41
N ARG A 271 29.43 -9.21 -5.09
CA ARG A 271 30.53 -9.39 -6.05
C ARG A 271 30.88 -10.86 -6.28
N ASP A 272 30.76 -11.69 -5.25
CA ASP A 272 31.01 -13.14 -5.36
C ASP A 272 29.85 -13.90 -6.00
N ARG A 273 28.65 -13.30 -6.06
CA ARG A 273 27.42 -13.90 -6.59
C ARG A 273 27.20 -13.73 -8.10
N THR A 274 28.06 -13.00 -8.80
CA THR A 274 27.96 -12.83 -10.27
C THR A 274 28.17 -14.13 -11.06
N SER A 275 28.62 -15.19 -10.39
CA SER A 275 28.82 -16.54 -10.95
C SER A 275 27.65 -17.49 -10.66
N ILE A 276 26.61 -17.04 -9.96
CA ILE A 276 25.46 -17.87 -9.58
C ILE A 276 24.37 -17.77 -10.63
N ASP A 277 24.15 -18.84 -11.39
CA ASP A 277 23.06 -18.95 -12.35
C ASP A 277 21.76 -19.37 -11.63
N PHE A 278 20.62 -18.91 -12.16
CA PHE A 278 19.29 -19.22 -11.66
C PHE A 278 18.51 -19.97 -12.72
N ASN A 279 17.86 -21.07 -12.34
CA ASN A 279 16.98 -21.76 -13.27
C ASN A 279 15.66 -20.98 -13.50
N LEU A 280 14.86 -21.43 -14.47
CA LEU A 280 13.55 -20.84 -14.79
C LEU A 280 12.56 -20.81 -13.60
N MET A 281 12.83 -21.57 -12.53
CA MET A 281 12.02 -21.62 -11.31
C MET A 281 12.60 -20.75 -10.18
N GLY A 282 13.67 -19.99 -10.45
CA GLY A 282 14.31 -19.08 -9.50
C GLY A 282 15.20 -19.80 -8.47
N GLU A 283 15.53 -21.07 -8.68
CA GLU A 283 16.47 -21.79 -7.81
C GLU A 283 17.90 -21.43 -8.20
N THR A 284 18.76 -21.27 -7.20
CA THR A 284 20.20 -21.13 -7.41
C THR A 284 20.77 -22.46 -7.89
N GLN A 285 21.40 -22.47 -9.06
CA GLN A 285 22.11 -23.65 -9.55
C GLN A 285 23.41 -23.81 -8.77
N ALA A 286 23.31 -24.39 -7.58
CA ALA A 286 24.44 -24.49 -6.68
C ALA A 286 25.47 -25.52 -7.19
N GLN A 287 26.76 -25.20 -7.03
CA GLN A 287 27.85 -26.16 -7.20
C GLN A 287 27.63 -27.40 -6.30
N PRO A 288 28.05 -28.60 -6.76
CA PRO A 288 27.80 -29.86 -6.05
C PRO A 288 28.35 -29.80 -4.62
N GLY A 289 27.46 -29.93 -3.62
CA GLY A 289 27.79 -29.89 -2.19
C GLY A 289 27.09 -28.79 -1.38
N THR A 290 26.41 -27.84 -2.03
CA THR A 290 25.72 -26.74 -1.34
C THR A 290 24.26 -27.10 -1.00
N ARG A 291 23.78 -26.61 0.15
CA ARG A 291 22.43 -26.84 0.70
C ARG A 291 21.34 -26.51 -0.35
N GLU A 292 20.40 -27.43 -0.54
CA GLU A 292 19.31 -27.31 -1.53
C GLU A 292 18.50 -26.02 -1.29
N THR A 293 18.50 -25.11 -2.27
CA THR A 293 17.76 -23.84 -2.16
C THR A 293 16.28 -24.06 -2.41
N ALA A 294 15.43 -23.56 -1.52
CA ALA A 294 13.99 -23.51 -1.74
C ALA A 294 13.67 -22.44 -2.80
N THR A 295 12.69 -22.73 -3.65
CA THR A 295 12.06 -21.71 -4.51
C THR A 295 11.44 -20.61 -3.67
N TYR A 296 11.18 -19.46 -4.28
CA TYR A 296 10.44 -18.34 -3.67
C TYR A 296 9.12 -18.79 -2.99
N TRP A 297 8.52 -19.87 -3.49
CA TRP A 297 7.27 -20.45 -2.99
C TRP A 297 7.45 -21.52 -1.91
N GLY A 298 8.68 -21.73 -1.42
CA GLY A 298 9.00 -22.71 -0.36
C GLY A 298 9.07 -24.17 -0.84
N TRP A 299 8.99 -24.42 -2.14
CA TRP A 299 9.14 -25.76 -2.70
C TRP A 299 10.60 -26.09 -2.89
N THR A 300 11.01 -27.29 -2.49
CA THR A 300 12.36 -27.82 -2.71
C THR A 300 12.32 -29.03 -3.63
N PRO A 301 13.36 -29.27 -4.45
CA PRO A 301 13.47 -30.48 -5.25
C PRO A 301 13.32 -31.76 -4.41
N LYS A 302 13.85 -31.77 -3.18
CA LYS A 302 13.68 -32.86 -2.22
C LYS A 302 12.23 -33.04 -1.76
N LEU A 303 11.50 -31.96 -1.48
CA LEU A 303 10.06 -32.05 -1.19
C LEU A 303 9.31 -32.67 -2.37
N CYS A 304 9.53 -32.16 -3.58
CA CYS A 304 8.88 -32.67 -4.79
C CYS A 304 9.21 -34.14 -5.05
N ARG A 305 10.47 -34.55 -4.84
CA ARG A 305 10.92 -35.94 -4.97
C ARG A 305 10.28 -36.85 -3.92
N ARG A 306 10.20 -36.41 -2.66
CA ARG A 306 9.54 -37.15 -1.58
C ARG A 306 8.05 -37.38 -1.87
N VAL A 307 7.35 -36.32 -2.28
CA VAL A 307 5.94 -36.41 -2.72
C VAL A 307 5.80 -37.41 -3.85
N LYS A 308 6.66 -37.34 -4.88
CA LYS A 308 6.64 -38.26 -6.03
C LYS A 308 6.93 -39.72 -5.63
N GLN A 309 7.77 -39.93 -4.62
CA GLN A 309 8.15 -41.25 -4.10
C GLN A 309 7.16 -41.82 -3.07
N GLY A 310 6.05 -41.15 -2.78
CA GLY A 310 5.08 -41.63 -1.78
C GLY A 310 5.52 -41.42 -0.33
N GLN A 311 6.57 -40.62 -0.09
CA GLN A 311 7.06 -40.32 1.25
C GLN A 311 6.30 -39.14 1.87
N HIS A 312 6.01 -39.24 3.17
CA HIS A 312 5.28 -38.21 3.90
C HIS A 312 6.06 -36.88 3.89
N CYS A 313 5.35 -35.77 3.62
CA CYS A 313 5.94 -34.43 3.50
C CYS A 313 6.48 -33.87 4.83
N VAL A 314 6.15 -34.52 5.95
CA VAL A 314 6.54 -34.14 7.31
C VAL A 314 7.35 -35.30 7.89
N GLU A 315 8.62 -35.05 8.25
CA GLU A 315 9.40 -35.94 9.11
C GLU A 315 8.73 -35.95 10.49
N THR A 316 8.06 -37.04 10.84
CA THR A 316 7.70 -37.31 12.23
C THR A 316 8.99 -37.39 13.03
N LEU A 317 9.21 -36.43 13.95
CA LEU A 317 10.27 -36.56 14.96
C LEU A 317 10.11 -37.92 15.67
N PRO A 318 11.20 -38.64 15.94
CA PRO A 318 11.12 -39.93 16.63
C PRO A 318 10.57 -39.72 18.04
N GLN A 319 9.34 -40.17 18.27
CA GLN A 319 8.76 -40.31 19.61
C GLN A 319 9.39 -41.54 20.27
N ASN A 320 10.52 -41.34 20.94
CA ASN A 320 11.02 -42.28 21.95
C ASN A 320 10.25 -42.04 23.24
N MET A 321 9.14 -42.76 23.44
CA MET A 321 8.62 -43.18 24.76
C MET A 321 7.84 -44.48 24.58
N GLY A 322 8.20 -45.49 25.37
CA GLY A 322 7.77 -46.89 25.25
C GLY A 322 6.30 -47.20 25.52
N PRO A 323 5.93 -48.49 25.51
CA PRO A 323 4.65 -48.97 25.00
C PRO A 323 3.57 -49.01 26.07
N SER A 324 2.36 -48.56 25.72
CA SER A 324 1.16 -48.99 26.43
C SER A 324 0.05 -49.29 25.44
N ARG A 325 -0.39 -50.55 25.47
CA ARG A 325 -1.43 -51.15 24.64
C ARG A 325 -2.78 -50.50 24.94
N SER A 326 -3.44 -49.93 23.94
CA SER A 326 -4.87 -50.17 23.61
C SER A 326 -5.30 -49.38 22.36
N PRO A 327 -6.09 -49.97 21.45
CA PRO A 327 -6.50 -49.33 20.20
C PRO A 327 -7.73 -48.44 20.44
N PHE A 328 -7.57 -47.12 20.31
CA PHE A 328 -8.72 -46.21 20.25
C PHE A 328 -9.36 -46.29 18.85
N LYS A 329 -10.44 -47.08 18.77
CA LYS A 329 -11.44 -47.05 17.69
C LYS A 329 -12.10 -45.67 17.63
N ILE A 330 -11.99 -44.98 16.51
CA ILE A 330 -12.84 -43.82 16.20
C ILE A 330 -14.22 -44.37 15.80
N HIS A 331 -15.22 -44.12 16.65
CA HIS A 331 -16.63 -44.44 16.41
C HIS A 331 -17.20 -43.47 15.36
N ILE A 332 -17.74 -44.02 14.28
CA ILE A 332 -18.66 -43.32 13.37
C ILE A 332 -20.07 -43.78 13.77
N PRO A 333 -20.98 -42.91 14.22
CA PRO A 333 -22.37 -43.31 14.39
C PRO A 333 -23.05 -43.36 13.01
N ILE A 334 -23.25 -44.59 12.53
CA ILE A 334 -24.26 -44.92 11.53
C ILE A 334 -25.61 -44.80 12.23
N ARG A 335 -26.55 -44.04 11.67
CA ARG A 335 -27.95 -44.05 12.11
C ARG A 335 -28.84 -44.54 10.97
N ASP A 336 -29.59 -45.58 11.29
CA ASP A 336 -30.45 -46.39 10.45
C ASP A 336 -31.61 -45.66 9.79
N LYS A 337 -32.03 -46.20 8.63
CA LYS A 337 -33.33 -45.97 8.00
C LYS A 337 -34.48 -46.41 8.91
N PRO A 338 -35.63 -45.73 8.83
CA PRO A 338 -36.91 -46.44 8.86
C PRO A 338 -37.80 -46.16 7.63
N GLN A 339 -38.66 -47.14 7.36
CA GLN A 339 -39.61 -47.31 6.24
C GLN A 339 -40.99 -46.62 6.50
N PRO A 340 -42.05 -46.76 5.66
CA PRO A 340 -42.88 -45.63 5.16
C PRO A 340 -44.30 -45.39 5.77
N HIS A 341 -44.82 -44.17 5.50
CA HIS A 341 -46.23 -43.66 5.41
C HIS A 341 -47.11 -43.60 6.71
N PRO A 342 -48.14 -42.72 6.84
CA PRO A 342 -49.00 -42.09 5.81
C PRO A 342 -49.25 -40.56 5.91
N THR A 343 -49.92 -40.02 4.88
CA THR A 343 -50.32 -38.61 4.66
C THR A 343 -51.42 -38.07 5.59
N PRO A 344 -51.44 -36.74 5.83
CA PRO A 344 -52.71 -36.00 5.81
C PRO A 344 -52.67 -34.67 5.01
N LYS A 345 -53.89 -34.24 4.64
CA LYS A 345 -54.33 -33.29 3.60
C LYS A 345 -53.89 -31.81 3.75
N PRO A 346 -53.89 -31.02 2.65
CA PRO A 346 -53.55 -29.59 2.65
C PRO A 346 -54.74 -28.69 3.02
N LYS A 347 -54.46 -27.53 3.64
CA LYS A 347 -55.40 -26.40 3.85
C LYS A 347 -54.92 -25.16 3.07
N PRO A 348 -55.85 -24.25 2.71
CA PRO A 348 -55.73 -23.40 1.52
C PRO A 348 -55.17 -22.01 1.78
N GLN A 349 -54.46 -21.45 0.78
CA GLN A 349 -54.05 -20.04 0.74
C GLN A 349 -55.05 -19.19 -0.08
N PRO A 350 -55.29 -17.91 0.29
CA PRO A 350 -56.20 -17.02 -0.43
C PRO A 350 -55.51 -16.24 -1.57
N GLN A 351 -56.21 -16.10 -2.71
CA GLN A 351 -55.95 -15.11 -3.77
C GLN A 351 -56.49 -13.71 -3.35
N PRO A 352 -56.02 -12.58 -3.91
CA PRO A 352 -56.55 -12.02 -5.19
C PRO A 352 -55.54 -11.10 -5.97
N PRO A 353 -55.92 -10.33 -7.01
CA PRO A 353 -56.77 -10.61 -8.19
C PRO A 353 -56.13 -10.23 -9.57
N SER A 354 -56.53 -10.99 -10.59
CA SER A 354 -56.98 -10.66 -11.97
C SER A 354 -56.37 -9.51 -12.83
N ALA A 355 -55.71 -9.92 -13.95
CA ALA A 355 -56.02 -9.68 -15.39
C ALA A 355 -56.35 -8.24 -15.92
N PRO A 356 -56.08 -7.87 -17.22
CA PRO A 356 -56.20 -8.75 -18.39
C PRO A 356 -55.25 -8.54 -19.61
N ASP A 357 -55.44 -9.48 -20.54
CA ASP A 357 -54.96 -9.71 -21.91
C ASP A 357 -54.54 -8.54 -22.82
N ARG A 358 -53.51 -8.79 -23.65
CA ARG A 358 -53.49 -8.44 -25.10
C ARG A 358 -52.34 -9.13 -25.86
N PRO A 359 -52.42 -9.25 -27.21
CA PRO A 359 -51.98 -10.45 -27.94
C PRO A 359 -50.69 -10.28 -28.74
N GLN A 360 -50.17 -11.42 -29.16
CA GLN A 360 -49.00 -11.60 -30.02
C GLN A 360 -49.19 -10.95 -31.40
N HIS A 361 -48.21 -10.13 -31.82
CA HIS A 361 -48.05 -9.75 -33.22
C HIS A 361 -46.68 -10.17 -33.75
N ARG A 362 -46.77 -10.93 -34.84
CA ARG A 362 -45.76 -11.44 -35.77
C ARG A 362 -45.29 -10.32 -36.70
N GLN A 363 -43.98 -10.27 -37.01
CA GLN A 363 -43.35 -9.86 -38.30
C GLN A 363 -41.82 -9.84 -38.12
N GLN A 364 -41.08 -10.84 -38.60
CA GLN A 364 -40.42 -10.93 -39.92
C GLN A 364 -39.39 -9.83 -40.22
N LEU A 365 -38.12 -10.21 -40.09
CA LEU A 365 -36.98 -9.66 -40.81
C LEU A 365 -37.00 -10.15 -42.27
N GLN A 366 -36.80 -9.25 -43.23
CA GLN A 366 -36.13 -9.56 -44.49
C GLN A 366 -35.60 -8.29 -45.18
N THR A 367 -34.59 -8.53 -45.98
CA THR A 367 -33.54 -7.65 -46.48
C THR A 367 -33.86 -6.99 -47.84
N THR A 368 -32.99 -6.04 -48.20
CA THR A 368 -32.55 -5.61 -49.55
C THR A 368 -33.08 -4.30 -50.18
N LYS A 369 -32.07 -3.48 -50.50
CA LYS A 369 -31.85 -2.32 -51.41
C LYS A 369 -32.83 -2.12 -52.59
N PRO A 370 -33.03 -0.88 -53.13
CA PRO A 370 -31.99 -0.18 -53.92
C PRO A 370 -31.92 1.38 -53.87
N SER A 371 -30.76 1.90 -54.32
CA SER A 371 -30.44 3.29 -54.74
C SER A 371 -31.27 3.72 -55.99
N PRO A 372 -31.21 4.96 -56.57
CA PRO A 372 -30.10 5.94 -56.61
C PRO A 372 -30.46 7.46 -56.68
N SER A 373 -29.43 8.29 -56.96
CA SER A 373 -29.47 9.67 -57.54
C SER A 373 -29.59 10.84 -56.53
N ARG A 374 -28.96 12.02 -56.63
CA ARG A 374 -27.91 12.69 -57.44
C ARG A 374 -27.80 14.16 -56.92
N ALA A 375 -26.71 14.85 -57.29
CA ALA A 375 -26.50 16.32 -57.34
C ALA A 375 -26.01 17.01 -56.03
N GLN A 376 -24.74 17.44 -55.95
CA GLN A 376 -24.08 18.66 -56.49
C GLN A 376 -23.98 19.78 -55.41
N LYS A 377 -22.76 20.04 -54.94
CA LYS A 377 -21.91 21.24 -55.22
C LYS A 377 -22.26 22.46 -54.36
N SER A 378 -21.26 22.97 -53.63
CA SER A 378 -20.87 24.39 -53.59
C SER A 378 -19.55 24.53 -52.82
N LEU A 379 -18.53 25.01 -53.52
CA LEU A 379 -17.22 25.43 -53.04
C LEU A 379 -17.14 26.90 -53.41
N VAL A 380 -17.04 27.78 -52.42
CA VAL A 380 -16.30 29.06 -52.44
C VAL A 380 -15.80 29.28 -51.01
#